data_AF-A0A968U7N9-F1
#
_entry.id   AF-A0A968U7N9-F1
#
_cell.length_a   1.000
_cell.length_b   1.000
_cell.length_c   1.000
_cell.angle_alpha   90.00
_cell.angle_beta   90.00
_cell.angle_gamma   90.00
#
_symmetry.space_group_name_H-M   'P 1'
#
loop_
_entity.id
_entity.type
_entity.pdbx_description
1 polymer ?
#
loop_
_entity_poly.entity_id
_entity_poly.type
_entity_poly.pdbx_seq_one_letter_code
_entity_poly.pdbx_strand_id
1 'polypeptide(L)'
;ASTKLKPKSIYLNVFKPSPGRIISQFPSETIGLVSGSDLKTHWQQLVRDVERMPELKTSLQEFRLVLKSSPLALDLDKDVFGWMDGEFAFAGISTQEGIFAQLGFAPVWILQTSDRRSAESLLKKLNEFIKGSFGLVETKTIGSIPVTQWMFPGAPEPILSYGWYRNDTMFVTFGGSLPKLLASKPQEPLPDSSAFRAIAGSLPRPNLGYFYLDMDKTWKLISAKFPDSANISPEATAILSRIRGIGVTVTAPDSSTTQTEMLLSLKQRGFGGVWY
;
A
#
# COMPACT_ATOMS: atom_id res chain seq x y z
N ALA A 1 11.73 -5.23 -19.22
CA ALA A 1 13.16 -5.60 -19.41
C ALA A 1 13.39 -7.00 -18.83
N SER A 2 14.23 -7.84 -19.45
CA SER A 2 14.51 -9.21 -18.97
C SER A 2 15.95 -9.29 -18.47
N THR A 3 16.13 -9.43 -17.16
CA THR A 3 17.47 -9.57 -16.56
C THR A 3 17.69 -11.03 -16.20
N LYS A 4 18.66 -11.70 -16.84
CA LYS A 4 19.11 -13.04 -16.45
C LYS A 4 20.10 -12.93 -15.28
N LEU A 5 19.76 -13.49 -14.13
CA LEU A 5 20.66 -13.55 -12.97
C LEU A 5 21.69 -14.69 -13.14
N LYS A 6 22.95 -14.46 -12.73
CA LYS A 6 24.03 -15.47 -12.80
C LYS A 6 23.74 -16.65 -11.85
N PRO A 7 24.19 -17.88 -12.15
CA PRO A 7 23.75 -19.12 -11.50
C PRO A 7 24.38 -19.40 -10.11
N LYS A 8 24.71 -18.37 -9.32
CA LYS A 8 25.19 -18.56 -7.94
C LYS A 8 24.21 -17.97 -6.93
N SER A 9 23.25 -18.80 -6.54
CA SER A 9 22.50 -18.78 -5.27
C SER A 9 21.72 -17.50 -4.93
N ILE A 10 20.77 -17.13 -5.79
CA ILE A 10 19.51 -16.55 -5.32
C ILE A 10 18.50 -17.68 -5.48
N TYR A 11 18.21 -18.38 -4.39
CA TYR A 11 16.99 -19.18 -4.34
C TYR A 11 15.85 -18.17 -4.43
N LEU A 12 15.32 -17.96 -5.64
CA LEU A 12 13.96 -17.43 -5.80
C LEU A 12 13.07 -18.51 -5.18
N ASN A 13 12.90 -18.47 -3.85
CA ASN A 13 11.77 -19.14 -3.22
C ASN A 13 10.56 -18.71 -4.04
N VAL A 14 9.93 -19.70 -4.69
CA VAL A 14 8.92 -19.52 -5.74
C VAL A 14 7.91 -18.48 -5.27
N PHE A 15 8.08 -17.22 -5.70
CA PHE A 15 7.19 -16.14 -5.32
C PHE A 15 5.83 -16.52 -5.90
N LYS A 16 4.87 -16.75 -5.03
CA LYS A 16 3.52 -17.12 -5.45
C LYS A 16 2.88 -15.88 -6.07
N PRO A 17 2.27 -15.99 -7.26
CA PRO A 17 1.52 -14.89 -7.81
C PRO A 17 0.42 -14.43 -6.85
N SER A 18 0.25 -13.12 -6.76
CA SER A 18 -0.84 -12.50 -6.03
C SER A 18 -2.15 -12.72 -6.82
N PRO A 19 -3.21 -13.27 -6.19
CA PRO A 19 -4.52 -13.37 -6.82
C PRO A 19 -5.13 -12.02 -7.25
N GLY A 20 -4.63 -10.90 -6.72
CA GLY A 20 -5.13 -9.57 -7.03
C GLY A 20 -6.57 -9.35 -6.55
N ARG A 21 -6.98 -9.98 -5.43
CA ARG A 21 -8.33 -9.82 -4.88
C ARG A 21 -8.40 -8.64 -3.92
N ILE A 22 -7.28 -8.29 -3.29
CA ILE A 22 -7.23 -7.20 -2.31
C ILE A 22 -7.43 -5.82 -2.96
N ILE A 23 -7.08 -5.68 -4.25
CA ILE A 23 -7.24 -4.42 -4.99
C ILE A 23 -8.72 -4.03 -5.17
N SER A 24 -9.66 -4.98 -5.14
CA SER A 24 -11.09 -4.68 -5.24
C SER A 24 -11.69 -4.10 -3.96
N GLN A 25 -10.91 -4.04 -2.87
CA GLN A 25 -11.31 -3.38 -1.63
C GLN A 25 -11.02 -1.88 -1.64
N PHE A 26 -10.21 -1.42 -2.60
CA PHE A 26 -9.93 0.00 -2.77
C PHE A 26 -11.01 0.63 -3.66
N PRO A 27 -11.39 1.87 -3.37
CA PRO A 27 -12.38 2.59 -4.17
C PRO A 27 -11.71 3.28 -5.37
N SER A 28 -12.50 3.79 -6.32
CA SER A 28 -11.96 4.45 -7.50
C SER A 28 -11.25 5.77 -7.20
N GLU A 29 -11.38 6.34 -5.99
CA GLU A 29 -10.65 7.51 -5.48
C GLU A 29 -9.18 7.22 -5.12
N THR A 30 -8.70 5.98 -5.27
CA THR A 30 -7.28 5.68 -5.13
C THR A 30 -6.44 6.45 -6.15
N ILE A 31 -5.45 7.19 -5.64
CA ILE A 31 -4.46 7.96 -6.40
C ILE A 31 -3.33 7.05 -6.85
N GLY A 32 -2.84 6.23 -5.93
CA GLY A 32 -1.76 5.30 -6.20
C GLY A 32 -1.80 4.12 -5.24
N LEU A 33 -1.26 2.98 -5.68
CA LEU A 33 -1.25 1.74 -4.93
C LEU A 33 0.01 0.92 -5.25
N VAL A 34 0.55 0.28 -4.23
CA VAL A 34 1.55 -0.80 -4.34
C VAL A 34 0.96 -2.04 -3.69
N SER A 35 0.98 -3.15 -4.40
CA SER A 35 0.47 -4.43 -3.90
C SER A 35 1.43 -5.57 -4.19
N GLY A 36 1.23 -6.67 -3.45
CA GLY A 36 1.95 -7.91 -3.61
C GLY A 36 1.34 -9.00 -2.75
N SER A 37 2.11 -10.03 -2.44
CA SER A 37 1.71 -11.11 -1.54
C SER A 37 2.92 -11.65 -0.78
N ASP A 38 2.65 -12.30 0.36
CA ASP A 38 3.65 -13.00 1.16
C ASP A 38 4.84 -12.10 1.57
N LEU A 39 4.50 -10.97 2.21
CA LEU A 39 5.48 -10.01 2.72
C LEU A 39 6.44 -10.67 3.73
N LYS A 40 5.99 -11.69 4.45
CA LYS A 40 6.82 -12.56 5.27
C LYS A 40 7.97 -13.17 4.48
N THR A 41 7.69 -13.83 3.36
CA THR A 41 8.74 -14.43 2.52
C THR A 41 9.65 -13.36 1.90
N HIS A 42 9.09 -12.24 1.45
CA HIS A 42 9.88 -11.11 0.95
C HIS A 42 10.83 -10.56 2.01
N TRP A 43 10.36 -10.39 3.24
CA TRP A 43 11.17 -9.95 4.38
C TRP A 43 12.28 -10.96 4.69
N GLN A 44 11.96 -12.26 4.77
CA GLN A 44 12.97 -13.30 4.99
C GLN A 44 14.04 -13.33 3.90
N GLN A 45 13.66 -13.07 2.65
CA GLN A 45 14.61 -12.97 1.54
C GLN A 45 15.50 -11.72 1.69
N LEU A 46 14.90 -10.56 1.99
CA LEU A 46 15.64 -9.34 2.26
C LEU A 46 16.68 -9.53 3.38
N VAL A 47 16.29 -10.18 4.49
CA VAL A 47 17.20 -10.50 5.60
C VAL A 47 18.38 -11.35 5.12
N ARG A 48 18.13 -12.39 4.31
CA ARG A 48 19.19 -13.25 3.74
C ARG A 48 20.13 -12.49 2.79
N ASP A 49 19.59 -11.57 2.00
CA ASP A 49 20.38 -10.79 1.05
C ASP A 49 21.24 -9.74 1.78
N VAL A 50 20.66 -9.09 2.80
CA VAL A 50 21.34 -8.11 3.67
C VAL A 50 22.50 -8.72 4.45
N GLU A 51 22.46 -10.01 4.81
CA GLU A 51 23.60 -10.71 5.45
C GLU A 51 24.89 -10.67 4.63
N ARG A 52 24.80 -10.43 3.31
CA ARG A 52 25.95 -10.31 2.39
C ARG A 52 26.44 -8.86 2.23
N MET A 53 25.81 -7.89 2.89
CA MET A 53 26.06 -6.45 2.77
C MET A 53 26.34 -5.86 4.17
N PRO A 54 27.61 -5.75 4.60
CA PRO A 54 27.96 -5.43 6.00
C PRO A 54 27.28 -4.19 6.57
N GLU A 55 27.21 -3.09 5.81
CA GLU A 55 26.55 -1.85 6.24
C GLU A 55 25.06 -2.05 6.53
N LEU A 56 24.34 -2.69 5.60
CA LEU A 56 22.91 -2.96 5.77
C LEU A 56 22.64 -3.97 6.89
N LYS A 57 23.54 -4.95 7.09
CA LYS A 57 23.44 -5.93 8.17
C LYS A 57 23.48 -5.25 9.52
N THR A 58 24.43 -4.34 9.74
CA THR A 58 24.54 -3.58 11.00
C THR A 58 23.29 -2.77 11.24
N SER A 59 22.82 -2.00 10.24
CA SER A 59 21.58 -1.20 10.39
C SER A 59 20.35 -2.06 10.71
N LEU A 60 20.21 -3.23 10.08
CA LEU A 60 19.11 -4.15 10.37
C LEU A 60 19.19 -4.71 11.81
N GLN A 61 20.39 -5.04 12.29
CA GLN A 61 20.60 -5.53 13.65
C GLN A 61 20.31 -4.46 14.70
N GLU A 62 20.75 -3.22 14.47
CA GLU A 62 20.44 -2.08 15.33
C GLU A 62 18.93 -1.83 15.38
N PHE A 63 18.25 -1.86 14.23
CA PHE A 63 16.81 -1.67 14.19
C PHE A 63 16.05 -2.79 14.94
N ARG A 64 16.47 -4.05 14.76
CA ARG A 64 15.95 -5.18 15.56
C ARG A 64 16.19 -4.96 17.05
N LEU A 65 17.36 -4.49 17.45
CA LEU A 65 17.71 -4.23 18.85
C LEU A 65 16.85 -3.10 19.44
N VAL A 66 16.61 -2.03 18.69
CA VAL A 66 15.73 -0.92 19.11
C VAL A 66 14.31 -1.42 19.36
N LEU A 67 13.75 -2.20 18.43
CA LEU A 67 12.41 -2.77 18.61
C LEU A 67 12.35 -3.75 19.77
N LYS A 68 13.39 -4.59 19.92
CA LYS A 68 13.45 -5.58 20.99
C LYS A 68 13.62 -4.94 22.38
N SER A 69 14.31 -3.80 22.43
CA SER A 69 14.52 -3.03 23.67
C SER A 69 13.39 -2.04 23.96
N SER A 70 12.41 -1.89 23.06
CA SER A 70 11.24 -1.06 23.29
C SER A 70 10.38 -1.61 24.44
N PRO A 71 9.50 -0.79 25.06
CA PRO A 71 8.58 -1.27 26.10
C PRO A 71 7.68 -2.46 25.67
N LEU A 72 7.51 -2.66 24.37
CA LEU A 72 6.73 -3.75 23.78
C LEU A 72 7.56 -5.02 23.48
N ALA A 73 8.88 -4.94 23.60
CA ALA A 73 9.84 -6.01 23.34
C ALA A 73 9.63 -6.77 22.00
N LEU A 74 9.25 -6.02 20.96
CA LEU A 74 8.85 -6.57 19.67
C LEU A 74 10.00 -7.27 18.93
N ASP A 75 9.74 -8.47 18.44
CA ASP A 75 10.58 -9.17 17.49
C ASP A 75 10.16 -8.79 16.05
N LEU A 76 11.02 -8.07 15.33
CA LEU A 76 10.72 -7.61 13.98
C LEU A 76 10.36 -8.74 13.01
N ASP A 77 11.05 -9.88 13.13
CA ASP A 77 10.88 -10.99 12.21
C ASP A 77 9.62 -11.81 12.51
N LYS A 78 9.28 -11.94 13.79
CA LYS A 78 8.17 -12.79 14.25
C LYS A 78 6.91 -12.01 14.54
N ASP A 79 6.99 -10.96 15.36
CA ASP A 79 5.83 -10.19 15.80
C ASP A 79 5.32 -9.23 14.71
N VAL A 80 6.22 -8.68 13.88
CA VAL A 80 5.84 -7.71 12.83
C VAL A 80 5.61 -8.42 11.49
N PHE A 81 6.64 -9.00 10.87
CA PHE A 81 6.50 -9.58 9.52
C PHE A 81 6.05 -11.06 9.52
N GLY A 82 6.17 -11.76 10.64
CA GLY A 82 6.06 -13.22 10.71
C GLY A 82 4.69 -13.80 10.35
N TRP A 83 3.65 -12.97 10.36
CA TRP A 83 2.26 -13.34 10.08
C TRP A 83 1.74 -12.76 8.75
N MET A 84 2.52 -11.94 8.04
CA MET A 84 2.09 -11.27 6.81
C MET A 84 2.29 -12.16 5.57
N ASP A 85 1.57 -13.29 5.51
CA ASP A 85 1.74 -14.35 4.51
C ASP A 85 0.70 -14.33 3.36
N GLY A 86 -0.27 -13.41 3.38
CA GLY A 86 -1.28 -13.23 2.34
C GLY A 86 -1.00 -12.07 1.38
N GLU A 87 -2.02 -11.68 0.60
CA GLU A 87 -1.98 -10.47 -0.24
C GLU A 87 -1.84 -9.20 0.62
N PHE A 88 -1.14 -8.18 0.13
CA PHE A 88 -1.12 -6.86 0.76
C PHE A 88 -1.23 -5.76 -0.29
N ALA A 89 -1.71 -4.60 0.14
CA ALA A 89 -1.75 -3.40 -0.68
C ALA A 89 -1.69 -2.14 0.18
N PHE A 90 -0.74 -1.26 -0.14
CA PHE A 90 -0.66 0.10 0.39
C PHE A 90 -1.16 1.07 -0.66
N ALA A 91 -2.02 2.00 -0.28
CA ALA A 91 -2.59 2.97 -1.21
C ALA A 91 -2.73 4.37 -0.59
N GLY A 92 -2.74 5.38 -1.46
CA GLY A 92 -3.22 6.72 -1.12
C GLY A 92 -4.62 6.92 -1.70
N ILE A 93 -5.60 7.21 -0.86
CA ILE A 93 -6.97 7.52 -1.28
C ILE A 93 -7.19 9.03 -1.15
N SER A 94 -7.71 9.68 -2.20
CA SER A 94 -8.06 11.09 -2.13
C SER A 94 -9.06 11.35 -0.98
N THR A 95 -8.81 12.39 -0.20
CA THR A 95 -9.74 12.82 0.87
C THR A 95 -9.75 14.33 1.00
N GLN A 96 -10.91 14.88 1.33
CA GLN A 96 -11.11 16.29 1.69
C GLN A 96 -11.50 16.45 3.17
N GLU A 97 -11.54 15.34 3.91
CA GLU A 97 -12.01 15.27 5.29
C GLU A 97 -10.91 14.71 6.22
N GLY A 98 -11.05 15.05 7.50
CA GLY A 98 -10.17 14.59 8.57
C GLY A 98 -8.78 15.23 8.58
N ILE A 99 -7.87 14.70 9.39
CA ILE A 99 -6.52 15.23 9.59
C ILE A 99 -5.67 15.24 8.31
N PHE A 100 -6.07 14.46 7.31
CA PHE A 100 -5.41 14.36 6.01
C PHE A 100 -6.00 15.28 4.94
N ALA A 101 -7.05 16.07 5.24
CA ALA A 101 -7.67 17.01 4.29
C ALA A 101 -6.68 18.04 3.72
N GLN A 102 -5.73 18.49 4.54
CA GLN A 102 -4.68 19.41 4.13
C GLN A 102 -3.72 18.78 3.13
N LEU A 103 -3.41 17.49 3.28
CA LEU A 103 -2.58 16.73 2.36
C LEU A 103 -3.35 16.32 1.09
N GLY A 104 -4.68 16.23 1.17
CA GLY A 104 -5.58 15.88 0.06
C GLY A 104 -5.66 14.38 -0.26
N PHE A 105 -4.91 13.55 0.48
CA PHE A 105 -4.97 12.09 0.43
C PHE A 105 -4.64 11.51 1.80
N ALA A 106 -5.18 10.33 2.07
CA ALA A 106 -4.90 9.59 3.29
C ALA A 106 -4.36 8.18 2.96
N PRO A 107 -3.32 7.72 3.68
CA PRO A 107 -2.76 6.40 3.46
C PRO A 107 -3.70 5.31 4.01
N VAL A 108 -3.73 4.20 3.29
CA VAL A 108 -4.47 2.98 3.64
C VAL A 108 -3.58 1.79 3.41
N TRP A 109 -3.67 0.83 4.33
CA TRP A 109 -3.08 -0.48 4.16
C TRP A 109 -4.18 -1.54 4.29
N ILE A 110 -4.26 -2.44 3.32
CA ILE A 110 -5.09 -3.65 3.42
C ILE A 110 -4.16 -4.84 3.31
N LEU A 111 -4.38 -5.85 4.14
CA LEU A 111 -3.52 -7.01 4.22
C LEU A 111 -4.33 -8.27 4.52
N GLN A 112 -3.87 -9.39 3.96
CA GLN A 112 -4.38 -10.72 4.22
C GLN A 112 -3.37 -11.54 5.01
N THR A 113 -3.88 -12.43 5.85
CA THR A 113 -3.07 -13.36 6.62
C THR A 113 -3.82 -14.65 6.92
N SER A 114 -3.11 -15.78 6.90
CA SER A 114 -3.60 -17.05 7.44
C SER A 114 -3.40 -17.17 8.96
N ASP A 115 -2.54 -16.33 9.55
CA ASP A 115 -2.19 -16.30 10.96
C ASP A 115 -2.75 -15.04 11.66
N ARG A 116 -4.08 -14.90 11.60
CA ARG A 116 -4.80 -13.83 12.30
C ARG A 116 -4.48 -13.78 13.79
N ARG A 117 -4.22 -14.92 14.43
CA ARG A 117 -3.89 -14.98 15.86
C ARG A 117 -2.62 -14.20 16.19
N SER A 118 -1.57 -14.34 15.38
CA SER A 118 -0.33 -13.57 15.56
C SER A 118 -0.54 -12.08 15.29
N ALA A 119 -1.34 -11.73 14.27
CA ALA A 119 -1.73 -10.35 14.00
C ALA A 119 -2.46 -9.71 15.20
N GLU A 120 -3.46 -10.40 15.75
CA GLU A 120 -4.22 -9.94 16.92
C GLU A 120 -3.37 -9.85 18.19
N SER A 121 -2.38 -10.74 18.35
CA SER A 121 -1.40 -10.67 19.44
C SER A 121 -0.59 -9.36 19.38
N LEU A 122 -0.07 -8.99 18.20
CA LEU A 122 0.62 -7.71 18.00
C LEU A 122 -0.32 -6.53 18.29
N LEU A 123 -1.52 -6.54 17.71
CA LEU A 123 -2.49 -5.45 17.88
C LEU A 123 -2.91 -5.27 19.34
N LYS A 124 -3.04 -6.37 20.09
CA LYS A 124 -3.33 -6.32 21.53
C LYS A 124 -2.20 -5.63 22.30
N LYS A 125 -0.94 -6.02 22.06
CA LYS A 125 0.23 -5.35 22.67
C LYS A 125 0.23 -3.85 22.36
N LEU A 126 0.00 -3.48 21.10
CA LEU A 126 -0.07 -2.08 20.68
C LEU A 126 -1.21 -1.34 21.36
N ASN A 127 -2.41 -1.92 21.43
CA ASN A 127 -3.56 -1.32 22.11
C ASN A 127 -3.28 -1.06 23.60
N GLU A 128 -2.70 -2.03 24.30
CA GLU A 128 -2.37 -1.90 25.73
C GLU A 128 -1.35 -0.79 25.96
N PHE A 129 -0.35 -0.69 25.09
CA PHE A 129 0.64 0.38 25.14
C PHE A 129 0.04 1.77 24.88
N ILE A 130 -0.84 1.91 23.87
CA ILE A 130 -1.54 3.18 23.62
C ILE A 130 -2.41 3.56 24.82
N LYS A 131 -3.23 2.63 25.34
CA LYS A 131 -4.09 2.86 26.52
C LYS A 131 -3.30 3.28 27.77
N GLY A 132 -2.12 2.70 27.97
CA GLY A 132 -1.33 2.93 29.16
C GLY A 132 -0.53 4.24 29.16
N SER A 133 -0.26 4.83 27.99
CA SER A 133 0.75 5.89 27.91
C SER A 133 0.50 7.00 26.89
N PHE A 134 -0.33 6.78 25.86
CA PHE A 134 -0.41 7.72 24.72
C PHE A 134 -1.81 8.21 24.40
N GLY A 135 -2.86 7.49 24.76
CA GLY A 135 -4.21 7.91 24.45
C GLY A 135 -5.27 6.85 24.71
N LEU A 136 -6.38 7.00 24.00
CA LEU A 136 -7.55 6.15 24.11
C LEU A 136 -7.58 5.15 22.96
N VAL A 137 -8.05 3.95 23.27
CA VAL A 137 -8.34 2.91 22.29
C VAL A 137 -9.78 2.48 22.46
N GLU A 138 -10.60 2.75 21.45
CA GLU A 138 -12.02 2.45 21.42
C GLU A 138 -12.35 1.53 20.25
N THR A 139 -13.29 0.60 20.45
CA THR A 139 -13.83 -0.22 19.36
C THR A 139 -15.27 0.19 19.12
N LYS A 140 -15.58 0.57 17.87
CA LYS A 140 -16.92 0.96 17.43
C LYS A 140 -17.30 0.14 16.20
N THR A 141 -18.57 -0.21 16.07
CA THR A 141 -19.06 -0.90 14.88
C THR A 141 -19.34 0.14 13.80
N ILE A 142 -18.67 0.02 12.65
CA ILE A 142 -18.88 0.85 11.47
C ILE A 142 -19.42 -0.06 10.37
N GLY A 143 -20.66 0.17 9.93
CA GLY A 143 -21.37 -0.79 9.09
C GLY A 143 -21.55 -2.13 9.82
N SER A 144 -21.00 -3.21 9.27
CA SER A 144 -21.00 -4.55 9.89
C SER A 144 -19.65 -4.94 10.52
N ILE A 145 -18.69 -4.01 10.60
CA ILE A 145 -17.32 -4.32 11.00
C ILE A 145 -16.99 -3.66 12.33
N PRO A 146 -16.51 -4.41 13.33
CA PRO A 146 -15.87 -3.84 14.51
C PRO A 146 -14.55 -3.15 14.12
N VAL A 147 -14.48 -1.84 14.34
CA VAL A 147 -13.31 -1.02 14.04
C VAL A 147 -12.72 -0.51 15.34
N THR A 148 -11.45 -0.83 15.58
CA THR A 148 -10.67 -0.29 16.69
C THR A 148 -9.97 0.97 16.25
N GLN A 149 -10.04 2.01 17.07
CA GLN A 149 -9.55 3.36 16.78
C GLN A 149 -8.63 3.82 17.89
N TRP A 150 -7.50 4.41 17.51
CA TRP A 150 -6.55 5.04 18.43
C TRP A 150 -6.72 6.56 18.38
N MET A 151 -6.91 7.17 19.53
CA MET A 151 -7.13 8.61 19.67
C MET A 151 -6.13 9.19 20.68
N PHE A 152 -5.33 10.15 20.25
CA PHE A 152 -4.37 10.81 21.13
C PHE A 152 -4.99 12.06 21.79
N PRO A 153 -4.57 12.43 23.01
CA PRO A 153 -5.01 13.65 23.67
C PRO A 153 -4.85 14.88 22.76
N GLY A 154 -5.91 15.67 22.63
CA GLY A 154 -5.91 16.89 21.80
C GLY A 154 -6.10 16.64 20.30
N ALA A 155 -6.12 15.39 19.83
CA ALA A 155 -6.45 15.09 18.44
C ALA A 155 -7.95 15.30 18.18
N PRO A 156 -8.35 15.94 17.07
CA PRO A 156 -9.77 16.19 16.76
C PRO A 156 -10.52 14.92 16.31
N GLU A 157 -9.80 13.87 15.95
CA GLU A 157 -10.34 12.58 15.50
C GLU A 157 -9.32 11.45 15.74
N PRO A 158 -9.71 10.17 15.56
CA PRO A 158 -8.77 9.06 15.61
C PRO A 158 -7.63 9.18 14.59
N ILE A 159 -6.40 8.92 15.03
CA ILE A 159 -5.21 9.00 14.17
C ILE A 159 -4.97 7.73 13.35
N LEU A 160 -5.44 6.59 13.86
CA LEU A 160 -5.30 5.28 13.27
C LEU A 160 -6.56 4.48 13.59
N SER A 161 -7.05 3.76 12.60
CA SER A 161 -8.15 2.81 12.79
C SER A 161 -7.83 1.52 12.07
N TYR A 162 -8.29 0.39 12.61
CA TYR A 162 -8.16 -0.90 11.94
C TYR A 162 -9.38 -1.78 12.20
N GLY A 163 -9.64 -2.69 11.26
CA GLY A 163 -10.75 -3.64 11.35
C GLY A 163 -10.53 -4.84 10.44
N TRP A 164 -11.32 -5.89 10.67
CA TRP A 164 -11.27 -7.12 9.89
C TRP A 164 -12.52 -7.21 9.01
N TYR A 165 -12.34 -7.25 7.68
CA TYR A 165 -13.44 -7.51 6.73
C TYR A 165 -13.98 -8.92 6.86
N ARG A 166 -13.06 -9.85 7.09
CA ARG A 166 -13.25 -11.30 7.09
C ARG A 166 -12.28 -11.92 8.08
N ASN A 167 -12.28 -13.25 8.17
CA ASN A 167 -11.36 -13.94 9.06
C ASN A 167 -9.88 -13.76 8.69
N ASP A 168 -9.58 -13.41 7.44
CA ASP A 168 -8.23 -13.38 6.88
C ASP A 168 -7.79 -12.01 6.38
N THR A 169 -8.69 -11.01 6.32
CA THR A 169 -8.41 -9.72 5.66
C THR A 169 -8.65 -8.56 6.61
N MET A 170 -7.60 -7.79 6.88
CA MET A 170 -7.61 -6.58 7.72
C MET A 170 -7.38 -5.33 6.87
N PHE A 171 -7.97 -4.22 7.29
CA PHE A 171 -7.56 -2.88 6.88
C PHE A 171 -6.97 -2.09 8.05
N VAL A 172 -6.08 -1.16 7.72
CA VAL A 172 -5.54 -0.13 8.58
C VAL A 172 -5.67 1.20 7.83
N THR A 173 -6.30 2.19 8.45
CA THR A 173 -6.40 3.56 7.94
C THR A 173 -5.72 4.51 8.89
N PHE A 174 -5.23 5.60 8.32
CA PHE A 174 -4.77 6.74 9.09
C PHE A 174 -5.80 7.86 8.97
N GLY A 175 -6.18 8.47 10.11
CA GLY A 175 -7.28 9.43 10.21
C GLY A 175 -8.65 8.78 10.42
N GLY A 176 -9.63 9.60 10.81
CA GLY A 176 -10.95 9.16 11.29
C GLY A 176 -12.02 8.97 10.21
N SER A 177 -11.82 9.53 9.01
CA SER A 177 -12.83 9.57 7.94
C SER A 177 -12.88 8.31 7.06
N LEU A 178 -11.72 7.70 6.79
CA LEU A 178 -11.59 6.55 5.90
C LEU A 178 -12.20 5.22 6.37
N PRO A 179 -12.29 4.90 7.67
CA PRO A 179 -12.88 3.63 8.11
C PRO A 179 -14.29 3.39 7.57
N LYS A 180 -15.10 4.44 7.39
CA LYS A 180 -16.45 4.32 6.84
C LYS A 180 -16.43 3.89 5.38
N LEU A 181 -15.53 4.48 4.59
CA LEU A 181 -15.35 4.17 3.18
C LEU A 181 -14.90 2.72 2.98
N LEU A 182 -13.97 2.29 3.83
CA LEU A 182 -13.41 0.94 3.78
C LEU A 182 -14.36 -0.10 4.36
N ALA A 183 -15.01 0.16 5.49
CA ALA A 183 -15.85 -0.83 6.16
C ALA A 183 -17.10 -1.24 5.36
N SER A 184 -17.43 -0.50 4.30
CA SER A 184 -18.39 -0.88 3.27
C SER A 184 -17.68 -1.29 1.99
N LYS A 185 -18.27 -2.21 1.21
CA LYS A 185 -17.78 -2.47 -0.15
C LYS A 185 -17.85 -1.16 -0.96
N PRO A 186 -16.75 -0.73 -1.62
CA PRO A 186 -16.78 0.45 -2.48
C PRO A 186 -17.88 0.37 -3.53
N GLN A 187 -18.57 1.49 -3.80
CA GLN A 187 -19.57 1.57 -4.87
C GLN A 187 -18.94 1.29 -6.23
N GLU A 188 -17.77 1.86 -6.48
CA GLU A 188 -16.92 1.58 -7.64
C GLU A 188 -15.58 1.04 -7.15
N PRO A 189 -15.38 -0.29 -7.12
CA PRO A 189 -14.08 -0.89 -6.84
C PRO A 189 -13.01 -0.41 -7.83
N LEU A 190 -11.78 -0.22 -7.37
CA LEU A 190 -10.67 0.29 -8.17
C LEU A 190 -10.48 -0.47 -9.50
N PRO A 191 -10.50 -1.84 -9.56
CA PRO A 191 -10.36 -2.58 -10.81
C PRO A 191 -11.47 -2.31 -11.84
N ASP A 192 -12.64 -1.87 -11.37
CA ASP A 192 -13.82 -1.59 -12.18
C ASP A 192 -13.81 -0.15 -12.71
N SER A 193 -12.91 0.70 -12.23
CA SER A 193 -12.75 2.07 -12.71
C SER A 193 -12.16 2.13 -14.12
N SER A 194 -12.59 3.11 -14.91
CA SER A 194 -12.04 3.36 -16.24
C SER A 194 -10.55 3.72 -16.20
N ALA A 195 -10.12 4.45 -15.17
CA ALA A 195 -8.73 4.83 -14.94
C ALA A 195 -7.85 3.59 -14.73
N PHE A 196 -8.22 2.70 -13.81
CA PHE A 196 -7.45 1.48 -13.55
C PHE A 196 -7.37 0.58 -14.77
N ARG A 197 -8.48 0.35 -15.48
CA ARG A 197 -8.46 -0.45 -16.72
C ARG A 197 -7.52 0.14 -17.77
N ALA A 198 -7.46 1.46 -17.91
CA ALA A 198 -6.57 2.11 -18.85
C ALA A 198 -5.08 2.11 -18.42
N ILE A 199 -4.79 2.05 -17.12
CA ILE A 199 -3.43 2.16 -16.58
C ILE A 199 -2.79 0.80 -16.27
N ALA A 200 -3.59 -0.17 -15.86
CA ALA A 200 -3.12 -1.48 -15.38
C ALA A 200 -3.89 -2.66 -15.98
N GLY A 201 -4.95 -2.42 -16.77
CA GLY A 201 -5.83 -3.48 -17.28
C GLY A 201 -5.20 -4.46 -18.26
N SER A 202 -4.15 -4.03 -18.98
CA SER A 202 -3.41 -4.89 -19.91
C SER A 202 -2.14 -5.51 -19.30
N LEU A 203 -1.80 -5.20 -18.04
CA LEU A 203 -0.63 -5.77 -17.39
C LEU A 203 -0.82 -7.29 -17.23
N PRO A 204 0.24 -8.09 -17.44
CA PRO A 204 0.16 -9.53 -17.48
C PRO A 204 -0.34 -10.12 -16.16
N ARG A 205 -1.03 -11.27 -16.26
CA ARG A 205 -1.51 -12.07 -15.14
C ARG A 205 -1.20 -13.55 -15.41
N PRO A 206 -0.94 -14.38 -14.39
CA PRO A 206 -0.81 -14.01 -12.97
C PRO A 206 0.52 -13.24 -12.72
N ASN A 207 0.56 -12.38 -11.70
CA ASN A 207 1.73 -11.54 -11.38
C ASN A 207 2.00 -11.45 -9.88
N LEU A 208 3.11 -10.85 -9.50
CA LEU A 208 3.57 -10.71 -8.11
C LEU A 208 3.02 -9.45 -7.42
N GLY A 209 2.10 -8.73 -8.05
CA GLY A 209 1.54 -7.48 -7.55
C GLY A 209 1.61 -6.33 -8.56
N TYR A 210 1.10 -5.17 -8.13
CA TYR A 210 0.96 -3.98 -8.95
C TYR A 210 1.56 -2.76 -8.28
N PHE A 211 2.25 -1.94 -9.06
CA PHE A 211 2.33 -0.50 -8.84
C PHE A 211 1.31 0.18 -9.77
N TYR A 212 0.52 1.09 -9.22
CA TYR A 212 -0.48 1.87 -9.93
C TYR A 212 -0.35 3.33 -9.50
N LEU A 213 -0.34 4.25 -10.47
CA LEU A 213 -0.39 5.69 -10.22
C LEU A 213 -1.29 6.38 -11.26
N ASP A 214 -2.33 7.04 -10.76
CA ASP A 214 -3.25 7.88 -11.53
C ASP A 214 -2.65 9.29 -11.63
N MET A 215 -2.14 9.64 -12.81
CA MET A 215 -1.44 10.92 -12.99
C MET A 215 -2.41 12.10 -13.00
N ASP A 216 -3.68 11.91 -13.36
CA ASP A 216 -4.69 12.95 -13.31
C ASP A 216 -5.01 13.36 -11.87
N LYS A 217 -5.26 12.35 -11.01
CA LYS A 217 -5.45 12.60 -9.58
C LYS A 217 -4.19 13.15 -8.91
N THR A 218 -3.03 12.60 -9.26
CA THR A 218 -1.73 13.05 -8.72
C THR A 218 -1.47 14.51 -9.07
N TRP A 219 -1.68 14.91 -10.32
CA TRP A 219 -1.47 16.29 -10.74
C TRP A 219 -2.46 17.24 -10.06
N LYS A 220 -3.75 16.87 -10.02
CA LYS A 220 -4.77 17.64 -9.30
C LYS A 220 -4.40 17.86 -7.83
N LEU A 221 -3.87 16.83 -7.17
CA LEU A 221 -3.40 16.91 -5.79
C LEU A 221 -2.22 17.87 -5.64
N ILE A 222 -1.16 17.68 -6.45
CA ILE A 222 0.06 18.49 -6.38
C ILE A 222 -0.27 19.97 -6.65
N SER A 223 -1.02 20.27 -7.72
CA SER A 223 -1.38 21.65 -8.07
C SER A 223 -2.24 22.33 -6.99
N ALA A 224 -3.08 21.58 -6.27
CA ALA A 224 -3.98 22.15 -5.26
C ALA A 224 -3.35 22.29 -3.87
N LYS A 225 -2.44 21.37 -3.49
CA LYS A 225 -1.92 21.27 -2.12
C LYS A 225 -0.44 21.60 -2.00
N PHE A 226 0.31 21.54 -3.11
CA PHE A 226 1.76 21.73 -3.15
C PHE A 226 2.16 22.62 -4.34
N PRO A 227 1.65 23.87 -4.41
CA PRO A 227 1.83 24.75 -5.58
C PRO A 227 3.31 25.04 -5.88
N ASP A 228 4.16 25.13 -4.85
CA ASP A 228 5.60 25.34 -5.03
C ASP A 228 6.29 24.12 -5.68
N SER A 229 5.77 22.90 -5.42
CA SER A 229 6.20 21.66 -6.09
C SER A 229 5.65 21.52 -7.51
N ALA A 230 4.69 22.38 -7.90
CA ALA A 230 4.17 22.46 -9.25
C ALA A 230 5.01 23.37 -10.17
N ASN A 231 6.11 23.96 -9.67
CA ASN A 231 7.09 24.72 -10.46
C ASN A 231 7.96 23.79 -11.34
N ILE A 232 7.31 23.07 -12.24
CA ILE A 232 7.94 22.30 -13.31
C ILE A 232 8.00 23.15 -14.59
N SER A 233 9.01 22.91 -15.42
CA SER A 233 9.14 23.67 -16.67
C SER A 233 7.91 23.50 -17.58
N PRO A 234 7.59 24.46 -18.45
CA PRO A 234 6.49 24.33 -19.40
C PRO A 234 6.58 23.06 -20.26
N GLU A 235 7.80 22.65 -20.65
CA GLU A 235 8.06 21.45 -21.44
C GLU A 235 7.74 20.18 -20.64
N ALA A 236 8.19 20.11 -19.39
CA ALA A 236 7.87 19.00 -18.49
C ALA A 236 6.35 18.92 -18.25
N THR A 237 5.68 20.06 -18.08
CA THR A 237 4.23 20.16 -17.93
C THR A 237 3.51 19.63 -19.17
N ALA A 238 3.98 19.99 -20.37
CA ALA A 238 3.41 19.55 -21.63
C ALA A 238 3.52 18.03 -21.83
N ILE A 239 4.57 17.39 -21.29
CA ILE A 239 4.75 15.94 -21.31
C ILE A 239 3.87 15.27 -20.24
N LEU A 240 4.00 15.70 -18.97
CA LEU A 240 3.30 15.10 -17.83
C LEU A 240 1.78 15.20 -17.97
N SER A 241 1.27 16.31 -18.49
CA SER A 241 -0.17 16.51 -18.73
C SER A 241 -0.78 15.52 -19.74
N ARG A 242 0.04 14.84 -20.55
CA ARG A 242 -0.40 13.81 -21.50
C ARG A 242 -0.38 12.41 -20.94
N ILE A 243 0.28 12.19 -19.80
CA ILE A 243 0.30 10.89 -19.14
C ILE A 243 -1.00 10.75 -18.35
N ARG A 244 -1.76 9.69 -18.61
CA ARG A 244 -2.94 9.31 -17.83
C ARG A 244 -2.52 8.57 -16.57
N GLY A 245 -1.53 7.68 -16.65
CA GLY A 245 -1.05 6.95 -15.48
C GLY A 245 0.09 5.99 -15.78
N ILE A 246 0.63 5.44 -14.70
CA ILE A 246 1.74 4.50 -14.73
C ILE A 246 1.30 3.20 -14.04
N GLY A 247 1.41 2.09 -14.75
CA GLY A 247 1.22 0.74 -14.22
C GLY A 247 2.54 -0.02 -14.28
N VAL A 248 2.90 -0.75 -13.22
CA VAL A 248 4.03 -1.68 -13.25
C VAL A 248 3.60 -2.99 -12.63
N THR A 249 4.06 -4.09 -13.19
CA THR A 249 3.94 -5.41 -12.58
C THR A 249 5.22 -6.21 -12.76
N VAL A 250 5.37 -7.23 -11.91
CA VAL A 250 6.44 -8.21 -12.02
C VAL A 250 5.81 -9.58 -12.17
N THR A 251 6.26 -10.37 -13.13
CA THR A 251 5.90 -11.79 -13.26
C THR A 251 7.13 -12.66 -13.01
N ALA A 252 6.89 -13.91 -12.61
CA ALA A 252 7.92 -14.92 -12.47
C ALA A 252 7.50 -16.15 -13.30
N PRO A 253 7.76 -16.16 -14.62
CA PRO A 253 7.35 -17.27 -15.49
C PRO A 253 8.02 -18.60 -15.11
N ASP A 254 9.19 -18.56 -14.47
CA ASP A 254 9.90 -19.72 -13.94
C ASP A 254 10.70 -19.34 -12.68
N SER A 255 11.29 -20.33 -12.00
CA SER A 255 12.02 -20.16 -10.74
C SER A 255 13.38 -19.44 -10.87
N SER A 256 13.79 -19.03 -12.05
CA SER A 256 15.06 -18.35 -12.33
C SER A 256 14.90 -17.00 -13.05
N THR A 257 13.68 -16.70 -13.52
CA THR A 257 13.40 -15.53 -14.33
C THR A 257 12.31 -14.69 -13.68
N THR A 258 12.59 -13.39 -13.51
CA THR A 258 11.57 -12.37 -13.25
C THR A 258 11.48 -11.44 -14.46
N GLN A 259 10.26 -11.03 -14.80
CA GLN A 259 10.00 -10.08 -15.87
C GLN A 259 9.24 -8.89 -15.31
N THR A 260 9.81 -7.70 -15.47
CA THR A 260 9.16 -6.45 -15.12
C THR A 260 8.57 -5.82 -16.36
N GLU A 261 7.27 -5.52 -16.28
CA GLU A 261 6.52 -4.80 -17.31
C GLU A 261 6.00 -3.47 -16.76
N MET A 262 6.24 -2.41 -17.52
CA MET A 262 5.81 -1.05 -17.21
C MET A 262 4.92 -0.56 -18.35
N LEU A 263 3.71 -0.13 -18.00
CA LEU A 263 2.78 0.51 -18.91
C LEU A 263 2.71 2.02 -18.60
N LEU A 264 3.02 2.83 -19.60
CA LEU A 264 2.77 4.26 -19.58
C LEU A 264 1.48 4.53 -20.36
N SER A 265 0.39 4.79 -19.65
CA SER A 265 -0.91 5.09 -20.28
C SER A 265 -0.95 6.55 -20.68
N LEU A 266 -1.19 6.83 -21.97
CA LEU A 266 -1.28 8.18 -22.51
C LEU A 266 -2.75 8.59 -22.71
N LYS A 267 -3.04 9.87 -22.54
CA LYS A 267 -4.33 10.44 -22.91
C LYS A 267 -4.48 10.40 -24.43
N GLN A 268 -5.69 10.08 -24.89
CA GLN A 268 -5.99 10.22 -26.32
C GLN A 268 -5.76 11.67 -26.74
N ARG A 269 -5.16 11.85 -27.91
CA ARG A 269 -5.06 13.17 -28.54
C ARG A 269 -6.50 13.61 -28.83
N GLY A 270 -6.97 14.68 -28.21
CA GLY A 270 -8.19 15.32 -28.66
C GLY A 270 -7.98 15.68 -30.12
N PHE A 271 -8.76 15.08 -31.03
CA PHE A 271 -8.88 15.63 -32.37
C PHE A 271 -9.41 17.05 -32.17
N GLY A 272 -8.65 18.03 -32.65
CA GLY A 272 -8.99 19.44 -32.47
C GLY A 272 -10.41 19.71 -32.90
N GLY A 273 -11.21 20.30 -32.00
CA GLY A 273 -12.42 20.98 -32.39
C GLY A 273 -12.03 22.28 -33.09
N VAL A 274 -11.72 22.20 -34.39
CA VAL A 274 -11.99 23.32 -35.28
C VAL A 274 -13.50 23.27 -35.49
N TRP A 275 -14.21 24.20 -34.85
CA TRP A 275 -15.57 24.56 -35.25
C TRP A 275 -15.54 26.04 -35.59
N TYR A 276 -16.09 26.31 -36.77
CA TYR A 276 -16.12 27.57 -37.51
C TYR A 276 -16.62 28.77 -36.71
#